data_AF-A0A6C0CJ50-F1
#
_entry.id   AF-A0A6C0CJ50-F1
#
_cell.length_a   1.000
_cell.length_b   1.000
_cell.length_c   1.000
_cell.angle_alpha   90.00
_cell.angle_beta   90.00
_cell.angle_gamma   90.00
#
_symmetry.space_group_name_H-M   'P 1'
#
loop_
_entity.id
_entity.type
_entity.pdbx_description
1 polymer ?
#
loop_
_entity_poly.entity_id
_entity_poly.type
_entity_poly.pdbx_seq_one_letter_code
_entity_poly.pdbx_strand_id
1 'polypeptide(L)'
;MPHIYILELAEANYFIGRCEDTEDLNEKLDNHFLGKEEMLDRFNKHVSLPVVRVDKFIRNITAKGETDCLIAYILLYGTFKVHTNLYCYRCGHVGHYKRNCLSRWHKNDFEIED
;
A
#
# COMPACT_ATOMS: atom_id res chain seq x y z
N MET A 1 14.23 -1.49 -8.81
CA MET A 1 12.85 -1.26 -9.27
C MET A 1 11.92 -1.89 -8.26
N PRO A 2 10.89 -1.19 -7.78
CA PRO A 2 10.00 -1.74 -6.77
C PRO A 2 9.31 -3.04 -7.22
N HIS A 3 8.88 -3.79 -6.23
CA HIS A 3 8.04 -4.97 -6.34
C HIS A 3 6.73 -4.70 -5.61
N ILE A 4 5.66 -5.35 -6.06
CA ILE A 4 4.36 -5.32 -5.38
C ILE A 4 4.03 -6.72 -4.92
N TYR A 5 3.59 -6.84 -3.68
CA TYR A 5 2.98 -8.04 -3.13
C TYR A 5 1.54 -7.74 -2.74
N ILE A 6 0.68 -8.73 -2.95
CA ILE A 6 -0.75 -8.64 -2.68
C ILE A 6 -1.09 -9.73 -1.69
N LEU A 7 -1.67 -9.34 -0.57
CA LEU A 7 -2.11 -10.22 0.49
C LEU A 7 -3.63 -10.30 0.46
N GLU A 8 -4.17 -11.51 0.54
CA GLU A 8 -5.56 -11.72 0.91
C GLU A 8 -5.64 -11.69 2.43
N LEU A 9 -6.54 -10.86 2.95
CA LEU A 9 -6.85 -10.72 4.37
C LEU A 9 -8.21 -11.34 4.67
N ALA A 10 -8.52 -11.49 5.95
CA ALA A 10 -9.84 -11.94 6.39
C ALA A 10 -11.00 -11.10 5.80
N GLU A 11 -12.17 -11.72 5.71
CA GLU A 11 -13.40 -11.10 5.19
C GLU A 11 -13.29 -10.60 3.73
N ALA A 12 -12.47 -11.27 2.93
CA ALA A 12 -12.19 -10.93 1.53
C ALA A 12 -11.69 -9.48 1.36
N ASN A 13 -10.85 -9.02 2.28
CA ASN A 13 -10.08 -7.79 2.14
C ASN A 13 -8.73 -8.10 1.49
N TYR A 14 -8.09 -7.08 0.93
CA TYR A 14 -6.80 -7.21 0.27
C TYR A 14 -5.87 -6.09 0.73
N PHE A 15 -4.59 -6.40 0.88
CA PHE A 15 -3.54 -5.41 1.09
C PHE A 15 -2.55 -5.45 -0.08
N ILE A 16 -2.31 -4.29 -0.67
CA ILE A 16 -1.33 -4.11 -1.75
C ILE A 16 -0.13 -3.37 -1.17
N GLY A 17 0.95 -4.11 -0.95
CA GLY A 17 2.17 -3.60 -0.37
C GLY A 17 3.28 -3.42 -1.41
N ARG A 18 4.10 -2.40 -1.19
CA ARG A 18 5.31 -2.13 -1.98
C ARG A 18 6.57 -2.58 -1.23
N CYS A 19 7.51 -3.13 -1.99
CA CYS A 19 8.84 -3.52 -1.54
C CYS A 19 9.88 -2.95 -2.51
N GLU A 20 10.84 -2.18 -2.03
CA GLU A 20 12.01 -1.76 -2.81
C GLU A 20 13.01 -2.91 -2.94
N ASP A 21 13.89 -2.87 -3.95
CA ASP A 21 14.95 -3.90 -4.13
C ASP A 21 15.92 -3.98 -2.95
N THR A 22 16.05 -2.88 -2.19
CA THR A 22 16.92 -2.81 -1.01
C THR A 22 16.31 -3.46 0.22
N GLU A 23 15.05 -3.86 0.16
CA GLU A 23 14.31 -4.45 1.28
C GLU A 23 14.19 -5.98 1.09
N ASP A 24 14.16 -6.72 2.19
CA ASP A 24 13.89 -8.16 2.16
C ASP A 24 12.37 -8.40 2.10
N LEU A 25 11.92 -8.90 0.94
CA LEU A 25 10.53 -9.22 0.72
C LEU A 25 10.03 -10.34 1.64
N ASN A 26 10.84 -11.38 1.88
CA ASN A 26 10.41 -12.51 2.70
C ASN A 26 10.22 -12.05 4.14
N GLU A 27 11.14 -11.22 4.66
CA GLU A 27 11.00 -10.62 5.99
C GLU A 27 9.73 -9.77 6.09
N LYS A 28 9.42 -8.95 5.07
CA LYS A 28 8.17 -8.19 5.02
C LYS A 28 6.93 -9.08 5.06
N LEU A 29 6.91 -10.13 4.25
CA LEU A 29 5.79 -11.07 4.22
C LEU A 29 5.65 -11.77 5.58
N ASP A 30 6.74 -12.26 6.16
CA ASP A 30 6.75 -12.88 7.48
C ASP A 30 6.23 -11.91 8.56
N ASN A 31 6.66 -10.65 8.53
CA ASN A 31 6.17 -9.62 9.46
C ASN A 31 4.67 -9.35 9.30
N HIS A 32 4.13 -9.38 8.08
CA HIS A 32 2.68 -9.32 7.87
C HIS A 32 1.95 -10.53 8.48
N PHE A 33 2.44 -11.75 8.26
CA PHE A 33 1.85 -12.96 8.86
C PHE A 33 1.96 -12.99 10.39
N LEU A 34 3.03 -12.40 10.95
CA LEU A 34 3.24 -12.26 12.39
C LEU A 34 2.49 -11.06 12.99
N GLY A 35 1.82 -10.23 12.18
CA GLY A 35 1.13 -9.02 12.63
C GLY A 35 2.07 -7.93 13.14
N LYS A 36 3.34 -7.95 12.70
CA LYS A 36 4.39 -6.98 13.06
C LYS A 36 4.53 -5.83 12.06
N GLU A 37 4.11 -6.05 10.81
CA GLU A 37 4.14 -5.03 9.77
C GLU A 37 2.84 -4.21 9.80
N GLU A 38 2.97 -2.88 9.71
CA GLU A 38 1.80 -2.01 9.70
C GLU A 38 1.09 -2.01 8.34
N MET A 39 -0.21 -2.29 8.36
CA MET A 39 -1.09 -2.11 7.21
C MET A 39 -1.96 -0.88 7.45
N LEU A 40 -1.90 0.09 6.53
CA LEU A 40 -2.73 1.29 6.59
C LEU A 40 -3.81 1.26 5.51
N ASP A 41 -4.99 1.77 5.88
CA ASP A 41 -6.05 2.05 4.93
C ASP A 41 -5.80 3.39 4.20
N ARG A 42 -6.69 3.73 3.27
CA ARG A 42 -6.63 4.99 2.50
C ARG A 42 -6.76 6.27 3.34
N PHE A 43 -7.16 6.14 4.61
CA PHE A 43 -7.33 7.22 5.59
C PHE A 43 -6.21 7.22 6.64
N ASN A 44 -5.12 6.46 6.43
CA ASN A 44 -4.02 6.28 7.39
C ASN A 44 -4.45 5.63 8.72
N LYS A 45 -5.51 4.82 8.73
CA LYS A 45 -5.89 4.02 9.89
C LYS A 45 -5.30 2.62 9.79
N HIS A 46 -4.90 2.05 10.93
CA HIS A 46 -4.39 0.68 10.99
C HIS A 46 -5.48 -0.33 10.59
N VAL A 47 -5.09 -1.28 9.76
CA VAL A 47 -5.88 -2.43 9.33
C VAL A 47 -5.43 -3.63 10.16
N SER A 48 -6.28 -4.10 11.07
CA SER A 48 -6.00 -5.20 12.00
C SER A 48 -6.46 -6.57 11.51
N LEU A 49 -6.72 -6.71 10.20
CA LEU A 49 -7.19 -7.96 9.61
C LEU A 49 -6.03 -8.94 9.41
N PRO A 50 -6.14 -10.20 9.86
CA PRO A 50 -5.08 -11.18 9.67
C PRO A 50 -4.92 -11.55 8.20
N VAL A 51 -3.68 -11.83 7.81
CA VAL A 51 -3.34 -12.32 6.47
C VAL A 51 -3.77 -13.78 6.34
N VAL A 52 -4.51 -14.09 5.29
CA VAL A 52 -4.94 -15.45 4.93
C VAL A 52 -3.87 -16.11 4.06
N ARG A 53 -3.41 -15.41 3.02
CA ARG A 53 -2.38 -15.90 2.10
C ARG A 53 -1.78 -14.76 1.26
N VAL A 54 -0.66 -15.07 0.60
CA VAL A 54 -0.17 -14.26 -0.51
C VAL A 54 -1.02 -14.57 -1.74
N ASP A 55 -1.71 -13.57 -2.28
CA ASP A 55 -2.53 -13.70 -3.49
C ASP A 55 -1.68 -13.56 -4.75
N LYS A 56 -0.81 -12.55 -4.80
CA LYS A 56 0.01 -12.27 -5.98
C LYS A 56 1.29 -11.55 -5.63
N PHE A 57 2.29 -11.75 -6.47
CA PHE A 57 3.56 -11.03 -6.42
C PHE A 57 4.01 -10.59 -7.81
N ILE A 58 4.45 -9.34 -7.93
CA ILE A 58 4.82 -8.68 -9.19
C ILE A 58 6.19 -8.03 -9.01
N ARG A 59 7.21 -8.57 -9.69
CA ARG A 59 8.57 -8.02 -9.69
C ARG A 59 8.72 -6.87 -10.70
N ASN A 60 9.69 -5.99 -10.44
CA ASN A 60 10.17 -4.96 -11.36
C ASN A 60 9.05 -4.10 -11.97
N ILE A 61 8.14 -3.63 -11.12
CA ILE A 61 6.98 -2.87 -11.58
C ILE A 61 7.35 -1.39 -11.81
N THR A 62 6.66 -0.75 -12.75
CA THR A 62 6.75 0.70 -12.96
C THR A 62 5.77 1.43 -12.05
N ALA A 63 5.98 2.72 -11.80
CA ALA A 63 5.04 3.56 -11.05
C ALA A 63 3.60 3.54 -11.61
N LYS A 64 3.47 3.51 -12.94
CA LYS A 64 2.17 3.33 -13.60
C LYS A 64 1.58 1.96 -13.28
N GLY A 65 2.39 0.90 -13.34
CA GLY A 65 1.96 -0.46 -13.01
C GLY A 65 1.48 -0.60 -11.55
N GLU A 66 2.12 0.08 -10.60
CA GLU A 66 1.65 0.13 -9.20
C GLU A 66 0.24 0.70 -9.12
N THR A 67 0.00 1.80 -9.83
CA THR A 67 -1.31 2.47 -9.89
C THR A 67 -2.36 1.61 -10.59
N ASP A 68 -2.02 1.03 -11.73
CA ASP A 68 -2.90 0.15 -12.49
C ASP A 68 -3.31 -1.08 -11.65
N CYS A 69 -2.37 -1.65 -10.89
CA CYS A 69 -2.62 -2.78 -9.99
C CYS A 69 -3.62 -2.41 -8.87
N LEU A 70 -3.42 -1.26 -8.22
CA LEU A 70 -4.34 -0.78 -7.20
C LEU A 70 -5.75 -0.56 -7.78
N ILE A 71 -5.85 0.11 -8.93
CA ILE A 71 -7.13 0.37 -9.59
C ILE A 71 -7.83 -0.95 -9.95
N ALA A 72 -7.10 -1.93 -10.48
CA ALA A 72 -7.66 -3.22 -10.85
C ALA A 72 -8.32 -3.93 -9.65
N TYR A 73 -7.65 -3.97 -8.49
CA TYR A 73 -8.23 -4.59 -7.29
C TYR A 73 -9.39 -3.78 -6.74
N ILE A 74 -9.34 -2.45 -6.78
CA ILE A 74 -10.46 -1.59 -6.37
C ILE A 74 -11.69 -1.85 -7.25
N LEU A 75 -11.51 -2.01 -8.57
CA LEU A 75 -12.61 -2.30 -9.49
C LEU A 75 -13.22 -3.69 -9.27
N LEU A 76 -12.40 -4.68 -8.86
CA LEU A 76 -12.86 -6.05 -8.62
C LEU A 76 -13.53 -6.24 -7.26
N TYR A 77 -12.98 -5.65 -6.20
CA TYR A 77 -13.36 -5.94 -4.81
C TYR A 77 -13.97 -4.75 -4.06
N GLY A 78 -13.87 -3.55 -4.63
CA GLY A 78 -14.39 -2.32 -4.05
C GLY A 78 -13.37 -1.55 -3.20
N THR A 79 -13.54 -0.23 -3.13
CA THR A 79 -12.59 0.69 -2.48
C THR A 79 -12.39 0.45 -0.98
N PHE A 80 -13.38 -0.12 -0.29
CA PHE A 80 -13.31 -0.36 1.16
C PHE A 80 -12.67 -1.70 1.53
N LYS A 81 -12.49 -2.59 0.54
CA LYS A 81 -11.88 -3.90 0.72
C LYS A 81 -10.40 -3.92 0.33
N VAL A 82 -9.87 -2.84 -0.23
CA VAL A 82 -8.49 -2.77 -0.72
C VAL A 82 -7.72 -1.72 0.07
N HIS A 83 -6.69 -2.18 0.78
CA HIS A 83 -5.78 -1.40 1.61
C HIS A 83 -4.41 -1.33 0.94
N THR A 84 -3.65 -0.26 1.17
CA THR A 84 -2.35 -0.11 0.51
C THR A 84 -1.47 0.96 1.14
N ASN A 85 -0.15 0.71 1.13
CA ASN A 85 0.88 1.70 1.48
C ASN A 85 1.44 2.46 0.26
N LEU A 86 0.77 2.39 -0.90
CA LEU A 86 1.18 3.07 -2.13
C LEU A 86 0.91 4.57 -2.14
N TYR A 87 0.10 5.07 -1.21
CA TYR A 87 -0.20 6.49 -1.12
C TYR A 87 1.02 7.28 -0.66
N CYS A 88 1.36 8.33 -1.40
CA CYS A 88 2.36 9.29 -0.97
C CYS A 88 1.88 9.97 0.33
N TYR A 89 2.57 9.74 1.44
CA TYR A 89 2.25 10.35 2.74
C TYR A 89 2.24 11.89 2.72
N ARG A 90 2.90 12.52 1.74
CA ARG A 90 2.95 13.98 1.61
C ARG A 90 1.70 14.57 0.96
N CYS A 91 1.22 13.99 -0.15
CA CYS A 91 0.12 14.57 -0.94
C CYS A 91 -1.10 13.65 -1.09
N GLY A 92 -1.04 12.41 -0.59
CA GLY A 92 -2.12 11.42 -0.67
C GLY A 92 -2.37 10.78 -2.03
N HIS A 93 -1.54 11.07 -3.04
CA HIS A 93 -1.69 10.48 -4.38
C HIS A 93 -0.78 9.25 -4.53
N VAL A 94 -1.20 8.30 -5.37
CA VAL A 94 -0.42 7.09 -5.68
C VAL A 94 0.54 7.31 -6.86
N GLY A 95 1.39 6.31 -7.13
CA GLY A 95 2.34 6.32 -8.25
C GLY A 95 3.63 7.09 -7.98
N HIS A 96 3.82 7.61 -6.77
CA HIS A 96 5.09 8.18 -6.32
C HIS A 96 5.18 8.15 -4.80
N TYR A 97 6.40 8.30 -4.27
CA TYR A 97 6.64 8.37 -2.83
C TYR A 97 7.02 9.78 -2.37
N LYS A 98 7.04 10.03 -1.05
CA LYS A 98 7.34 11.34 -0.45
C LYS A 98 8.59 12.01 -1.04
N ARG A 99 9.67 11.24 -1.23
CA ARG A 99 10.94 11.71 -1.82
C ARG A 99 10.82 12.25 -3.26
N ASN A 100 9.83 11.77 -4.00
CA ASN A 100 9.59 12.11 -5.41
C ASN A 100 8.31 12.93 -5.59
N CYS A 101 7.73 13.44 -4.50
CA CYS A 101 6.50 14.21 -4.55
C CYS A 101 6.79 15.64 -5.02
N LEU A 102 6.29 15.97 -6.20
CA LEU A 102 6.40 17.31 -6.81
C LEU A 102 5.19 18.21 -6.49
N SER A 103 4.23 17.70 -5.71
CA SER A 103 3.09 18.51 -5.27
C SER A 103 3.57 19.67 -4.42
N ARG A 104 3.07 20.88 -4.74
CA ARG A 104 3.23 22.07 -3.89
C ARG A 104 2.32 22.04 -2.67
N TRP A 105 1.25 21.24 -2.71
CA TRP A 105 0.30 21.05 -1.63
C TRP A 105 0.63 19.80 -0.82
N HIS A 106 0.70 19.91 0.49
CA HIS A 106 0.78 18.78 1.41
C HIS A 106 -0.54 18.60 2.16
N LYS A 107 -0.84 17.34 2.50
CA LYS A 107 -2.02 16.99 3.30
C LYS A 107 -2.07 17.75 4.63
N ASN A 108 -0.91 18.05 5.21
CA ASN A 108 -0.80 18.70 6.52
C ASN A 108 -0.62 20.22 6.44
N ASP A 109 -0.55 20.83 5.24
CA ASP A 109 -0.39 22.29 5.12
C ASP A 109 -1.64 23.08 5.59
N PHE A 110 -2.74 22.38 5.86
CA PHE A 110 -4.00 22.93 6.34
C PHE A 110 -4.41 22.41 7.73
N GLU A 111 -3.55 21.64 8.40
CA GLU A 111 -3.75 21.32 9.80
C GLU A 111 -3.54 22.62 10.59
N ILE A 112 -4.63 23.30 10.94
CA ILE A 112 -4.60 24.37 11.95
C ILE A 112 -4.20 23.67 13.25
N GLU A 113 -3.02 24.00 13.78
CA GLU A 113 -2.64 23.58 15.13
C GLU A 113 -3.71 24.12 16.09
N ASP A 114 -4.44 23.21 16.75
CA ASP A 114 -5.37 23.53 17.86
C ASP A 114 -4.61 24.01 19.10
#